data_AF-A0A1G4KF23-F1
#
_entry.id   AF-A0A1G4KF23-F1
#
_cell.length_a   1.000
_cell.length_b   1.000
_cell.length_c   1.000
_cell.angle_alpha   90.00
_cell.angle_beta   90.00
_cell.angle_gamma   90.00
#
_symmetry.space_group_name_H-M   'P 1'
#
loop_
_entity.id
_entity.type
_entity.pdbx_description
1 polymer ?
#
loop_
_entity_poly.entity_id
_entity_poly.type
_entity_poly.pdbx_seq_one_letter_code
_entity_poly.pdbx_strand_id
1 'polypeptide(L)'
;MLEPLLFFGKLAFRLPYAFGKSWISGKHHEFGILKWITVVFLMESANSLDHLTMKYVVNPALAVINRIGFWWLGAAQRQGLLRWIFREPNAPVLMYVHGGGMCLDMLPYSLAYLRHLKKEVGNLSLAYVDYSLCERYPKAVDEVWNEYQKLVSQGHQVWLLGDSAGGNLCLNVLQKCVAEKTVLPEKCLTVSPWLNVTKTESYVPRSESIDFLTWNQLAMFKNVYAPNGDYTDPYLNLETNFEPDIWTKVLESTKLLIVCGEDEILYPEISRFAQKLRKIDASGIKLVSQPRGVHCGTMMFDLGAPQDERPCLQEAVNFLRQ
;
A
#
# COMPACT_ATOMS: atom_id res chain seq x y z
N MET A 1 0.50 13.81 28.41
CA MET A 1 -0.03 13.32 27.13
C MET A 1 -1.50 13.69 27.05
N LEU A 2 -1.82 14.83 26.43
CA LEU A 2 -3.19 15.27 26.15
C LEU A 2 -3.60 14.93 24.71
N GLU A 3 -2.65 14.52 23.88
CA GLU A 3 -2.79 14.31 22.45
C GLU A 3 -3.84 13.25 22.10
N PRO A 4 -3.89 12.07 22.77
CA PRO A 4 -4.98 11.12 22.53
C PRO A 4 -6.37 11.67 22.88
N LEU A 5 -6.49 12.42 23.98
CA LEU A 5 -7.74 13.06 24.38
C LEU A 5 -8.15 14.13 23.36
N LEU A 6 -7.19 14.88 22.83
CA LEU A 6 -7.43 15.86 21.76
C LEU A 6 -7.83 15.18 20.45
N PHE A 7 -7.22 14.05 20.10
CA PHE A 7 -7.58 13.27 18.91
C PHE A 7 -9.03 12.78 18.99
N PHE A 8 -9.38 12.04 20.05
CA PHE A 8 -10.73 11.50 20.21
C PHE A 8 -11.76 12.61 20.41
N GLY A 9 -11.40 13.70 21.10
CA GLY A 9 -12.24 14.89 21.23
C GLY A 9 -12.53 15.53 19.87
N LYS A 10 -11.49 15.82 19.07
CA LYS A 10 -11.65 16.37 17.71
C LYS A 10 -12.52 15.46 16.85
N LEU A 11 -12.28 14.14 16.88
CA LEU A 11 -13.04 13.18 16.08
C LEU A 11 -14.52 13.17 16.49
N ALA A 12 -14.83 13.16 17.80
CA ALA A 12 -16.21 13.17 18.29
C ALA A 12 -16.99 14.42 17.86
N PHE A 13 -16.35 15.59 17.83
CA PHE A 13 -17.00 16.84 17.41
C PHE A 13 -17.05 17.01 15.88
N ARG A 14 -16.00 16.63 15.17
CA ARG A 14 -15.88 16.89 13.73
C ARG A 14 -16.57 15.85 12.88
N LEU A 15 -16.62 14.60 13.31
CA LEU A 15 -17.17 13.50 12.52
C LEU A 15 -18.66 13.70 12.16
N PRO A 16 -19.56 14.11 13.07
CA PRO A 16 -20.95 14.42 12.71
C PRO A 16 -21.05 15.55 11.67
N TYR A 17 -20.23 16.59 11.82
CA TYR A 17 -20.16 17.69 10.86
C TYR A 17 -19.61 17.23 9.49
N ALA A 18 -18.58 16.40 9.49
CA ALA A 18 -17.99 15.84 8.27
C ALA A 18 -19.00 14.99 7.49
N PHE A 19 -19.79 14.15 8.19
CA PHE A 19 -20.89 13.40 7.59
C PHE A 19 -21.96 14.32 7.00
N GLY A 20 -22.45 15.30 7.76
CA GLY A 20 -23.45 16.25 7.27
C GLY A 20 -22.97 17.04 6.06
N LYS A 21 -21.75 17.57 6.11
CA LYS A 21 -21.12 18.30 5.00
C LYS A 21 -20.93 17.42 3.77
N SER A 22 -20.45 16.19 3.96
CA SER A 22 -20.25 15.22 2.88
C SER A 22 -21.58 14.88 2.19
N TRP A 23 -22.63 14.62 2.97
CA TRP A 23 -23.97 14.34 2.48
C TRP A 23 -24.56 15.50 1.67
N ILE A 24 -24.45 16.74 2.17
CA ILE A 24 -24.95 17.95 1.50
C ILE A 24 -24.19 18.22 0.19
N SER A 25 -22.88 17.94 0.16
CA SER A 25 -22.05 18.24 -1.00
C SER A 25 -22.33 17.39 -2.24
N GLY A 26 -23.05 16.27 -2.10
CA GLY A 26 -23.34 15.35 -3.21
C GLY A 26 -22.15 14.51 -3.70
N LYS A 27 -20.91 14.86 -3.32
CA LYS A 27 -19.68 14.28 -3.87
C LYS A 27 -19.55 12.75 -3.73
N HIS A 28 -20.23 12.17 -2.74
CA HIS A 28 -20.18 10.74 -2.44
C HIS A 28 -21.52 10.04 -2.69
N HIS A 29 -22.49 10.68 -3.37
CA HIS A 29 -23.81 10.08 -3.61
C HIS A 29 -23.75 8.85 -4.52
N GLU A 30 -22.72 8.75 -5.36
CA GLU A 30 -22.42 7.57 -6.17
C GLU A 30 -21.88 6.40 -5.34
N PHE A 31 -21.47 6.64 -4.08
CA PHE A 31 -20.98 5.58 -3.21
C PHE A 31 -22.14 4.87 -2.52
N GLY A 32 -22.07 3.55 -2.44
CA GLY A 32 -22.88 2.80 -1.48
C GLY A 32 -22.63 3.30 -0.05
N ILE A 33 -23.66 3.22 0.80
CA ILE A 33 -23.65 3.80 2.15
C ILE A 33 -22.45 3.36 3.00
N LEU A 34 -22.04 2.09 2.91
CA LEU A 34 -20.87 1.56 3.62
C LEU A 34 -19.57 2.22 3.16
N LYS A 35 -19.35 2.32 1.84
CA LYS A 35 -18.17 2.98 1.26
C LYS A 35 -18.11 4.45 1.68
N TRP A 36 -19.24 5.16 1.62
CA TRP A 36 -19.33 6.54 2.08
C TRP A 36 -18.96 6.69 3.56
N ILE A 37 -19.53 5.84 4.44
CA ILE A 37 -19.23 5.86 5.88
C ILE A 37 -17.73 5.65 6.12
N THR A 38 -17.15 4.63 5.50
CA THR A 38 -15.73 4.30 5.65
C THR A 38 -14.83 5.44 5.17
N VAL A 39 -15.08 5.99 3.98
CA VAL A 39 -14.26 7.07 3.41
C VAL A 39 -14.29 8.31 4.30
N VAL A 40 -15.48 8.77 4.72
CA VAL A 40 -15.59 9.98 5.56
C VAL A 40 -14.97 9.75 6.94
N PHE A 41 -15.16 8.58 7.54
CA PHE A 41 -14.55 8.22 8.82
C PHE A 41 -13.02 8.20 8.75
N LEU A 42 -12.45 7.55 7.72
CA LEU A 42 -11.01 7.47 7.52
C LEU A 42 -10.42 8.85 7.23
N MET A 43 -11.09 9.66 6.42
CA MET A 43 -10.65 11.03 6.10
C MET A 43 -10.60 11.91 7.36
N GLU A 44 -11.63 11.88 8.21
CA GLU A 44 -11.65 12.69 9.42
C GLU A 44 -10.65 12.17 10.47
N SER A 45 -10.49 10.85 10.57
CA SER A 45 -9.46 10.23 11.40
C SER A 45 -8.08 10.67 10.95
N ALA A 46 -7.79 10.64 9.65
CA ALA A 46 -6.53 11.08 9.06
C ALA A 46 -6.25 12.57 9.32
N ASN A 47 -7.26 13.43 9.21
CA ASN A 47 -7.13 14.87 9.46
C ASN A 47 -6.91 15.23 10.94
N SER A 48 -7.32 14.36 11.85
CA SER A 48 -7.22 14.60 13.29
C SER A 48 -6.04 13.91 13.95
N LEU A 49 -5.48 12.85 13.34
CA LEU A 49 -4.45 12.00 13.92
C LEU A 49 -3.09 12.70 14.00
N ASP A 50 -2.51 12.71 15.21
CA ASP A 50 -1.14 13.16 15.46
C ASP A 50 -0.18 11.97 15.68
N HIS A 51 1.12 12.25 15.59
CA HIS A 51 2.16 11.23 15.67
C HIS A 51 2.25 10.54 17.05
N LEU A 52 1.95 11.22 18.16
CA LEU A 52 2.00 10.63 19.51
C LEU A 52 0.82 9.69 19.70
N THR A 53 -0.38 10.12 19.34
CA THR A 53 -1.58 9.27 19.38
C THR A 53 -1.41 8.07 18.47
N MET A 54 -0.89 8.26 17.27
CA MET A 54 -0.58 7.17 16.34
C MET A 54 0.36 6.15 16.99
N LYS A 55 1.51 6.60 17.48
CA LYS A 55 2.57 5.72 18.01
C LYS A 55 2.18 5.01 19.29
N TYR A 56 1.53 5.70 20.23
CA TYR A 56 1.32 5.19 21.59
C TYR A 56 -0.09 4.66 21.85
N VAL A 57 -1.05 4.90 20.95
CA VAL A 57 -2.44 4.45 21.13
C VAL A 57 -2.90 3.62 19.95
N VAL A 58 -2.87 4.18 18.74
CA VAL A 58 -3.41 3.51 17.55
C VAL A 58 -2.57 2.28 17.20
N ASN A 59 -1.25 2.40 17.12
CA ASN A 59 -0.38 1.27 16.77
C ASN A 59 -0.45 0.12 17.79
N PRO A 60 -0.39 0.35 19.12
CA PRO A 60 -0.59 -0.73 20.08
C PRO A 60 -1.95 -1.41 19.96
N ALA A 61 -3.03 -0.63 19.72
CA ALA A 61 -4.36 -1.19 19.52
C ALA A 61 -4.44 -2.05 18.25
N LEU A 62 -3.92 -1.53 17.13
CA LEU A 62 -3.83 -2.27 15.87
C LEU A 62 -2.96 -3.52 16.02
N ALA A 63 -1.83 -3.44 16.72
CA ALA A 63 -0.98 -4.60 16.96
C ALA A 63 -1.70 -5.72 17.73
N VAL A 64 -2.56 -5.38 18.70
CA VAL A 64 -3.41 -6.36 19.39
C VAL A 64 -4.44 -6.97 18.43
N ILE A 65 -5.14 -6.13 17.66
CA ILE A 65 -6.11 -6.58 16.65
C ILE A 65 -5.45 -7.50 15.62
N ASN A 66 -4.28 -7.12 15.10
CA ASN A 66 -3.54 -7.89 14.10
C ASN A 66 -3.04 -9.21 14.68
N ARG A 67 -2.56 -9.24 15.92
CA ARG A 67 -2.19 -10.49 16.60
C ARG A 67 -3.37 -11.45 16.73
N ILE A 68 -4.55 -10.94 17.10
CA ILE A 68 -5.77 -11.75 17.16
C ILE A 68 -6.15 -12.25 15.77
N GLY A 69 -6.08 -11.38 14.76
CA GLY A 69 -6.31 -11.73 13.36
C GLY A 69 -5.39 -12.85 12.88
N PHE A 70 -4.07 -12.70 13.08
CA PHE A 70 -3.09 -13.73 12.73
C PHE A 70 -3.32 -15.03 13.51
N TRP A 71 -3.68 -14.97 14.79
CA TRP A 71 -4.01 -16.16 15.57
C TRP A 71 -5.21 -16.91 15.00
N TRP A 72 -6.28 -16.18 14.65
CA TRP A 72 -7.48 -16.78 14.04
C TRP A 72 -7.20 -17.43 12.68
N LEU A 73 -6.16 -16.99 11.97
CA LEU A 73 -5.70 -17.56 10.70
C LEU A 73 -4.73 -18.73 10.88
N GLY A 74 -4.30 -19.06 12.11
CA GLY A 74 -3.20 -20.00 12.34
C GLY A 74 -1.82 -19.44 11.95
N ALA A 75 -1.71 -18.13 11.71
CA ALA A 75 -0.51 -17.40 11.28
C ALA A 75 0.17 -16.63 12.43
N ALA A 76 -0.06 -17.04 13.68
CA ALA A 76 0.46 -16.36 14.86
C ALA A 76 2.00 -16.42 14.95
N GLN A 77 2.62 -17.49 14.45
CA GLN A 77 4.05 -17.69 14.51
C GLN A 77 4.78 -16.83 13.46
N ARG A 78 5.85 -16.17 13.90
CA ARG A 78 6.78 -15.45 13.03
C ARG A 78 8.01 -16.29 12.72
N GLN A 79 8.56 -16.10 11.53
CA GLN A 79 9.86 -16.60 11.11
C GLN A 79 10.74 -15.43 10.66
N GLY A 80 11.38 -14.75 11.61
CA GLY A 80 11.95 -13.42 11.37
C GLY A 80 10.85 -12.36 11.34
N LEU A 81 10.77 -11.58 10.26
CA LEU A 81 9.66 -10.64 10.03
C LEU A 81 8.52 -11.27 9.23
N LEU A 82 8.66 -12.48 8.71
CA LEU A 82 7.61 -13.13 7.94
C LEU A 82 6.57 -13.82 8.83
N ARG A 83 5.30 -13.66 8.46
CA ARG A 83 4.16 -14.46 8.95
C ARG A 83 3.53 -15.19 7.77
N TRP A 84 3.57 -16.52 7.82
CA TRP A 84 2.95 -17.35 6.79
C TRP A 84 1.45 -17.41 7.05
N ILE A 85 0.66 -16.77 6.16
CA ILE A 85 -0.81 -16.85 6.20
C ILE A 85 -1.27 -18.15 5.55
N PHE A 86 -0.69 -18.47 4.39
CA PHE A 86 -0.90 -19.74 3.70
C PHE A 86 0.45 -20.27 3.22
N ARG A 87 0.66 -21.59 3.35
CA ARG A 87 1.88 -22.25 2.90
C ARG A 87 1.52 -23.46 2.05
N GLU A 88 1.72 -23.32 0.76
CA GLU A 88 1.48 -24.35 -0.23
C GLU A 88 2.85 -24.90 -0.70
N PRO A 89 3.10 -26.21 -0.57
CA PRO A 89 4.35 -26.82 -1.05
C PRO A 89 4.55 -26.56 -2.55
N ASN A 90 5.77 -26.20 -2.95
CA ASN A 90 6.15 -25.95 -4.35
C ASN A 90 5.35 -24.85 -5.06
N ALA A 91 4.66 -23.98 -4.31
CA ALA A 91 4.00 -22.81 -4.85
C ALA A 91 4.90 -21.56 -4.82
N PRO A 92 4.71 -20.60 -5.75
CA PRO A 92 5.30 -19.27 -5.60
C PRO A 92 4.84 -18.62 -4.28
N VAL A 93 5.73 -17.82 -3.69
CA VAL A 93 5.46 -17.06 -2.46
C VAL A 93 5.08 -15.64 -2.84
N LEU A 94 3.81 -15.28 -2.66
CA LEU A 94 3.38 -13.89 -2.68
C LEU A 94 3.80 -13.23 -1.36
N MET A 95 4.89 -12.48 -1.40
CA MET A 95 5.38 -11.67 -0.29
C MET A 95 4.60 -10.36 -0.26
N TYR A 96 3.66 -10.25 0.68
CA TYR A 96 2.84 -9.08 0.89
C TYR A 96 3.48 -8.11 1.87
N VAL A 97 3.75 -6.89 1.39
CA VAL A 97 4.26 -5.77 2.18
C VAL A 97 3.13 -4.77 2.36
N HIS A 98 2.67 -4.61 3.60
CA HIS A 98 1.49 -3.80 3.88
C HIS A 98 1.75 -2.29 3.74
N GLY A 99 0.69 -1.51 3.49
CA GLY A 99 0.73 -0.05 3.49
C GLY A 99 0.55 0.58 4.87
N GLY A 100 0.26 1.88 4.90
CA GLY A 100 0.11 2.66 6.14
C GLY A 100 1.26 3.64 6.41
N GLY A 101 1.90 4.16 5.35
CA GLY A 101 2.91 5.21 5.48
C GLY A 101 4.18 4.79 6.23
N MET A 102 4.50 3.49 6.26
CA MET A 102 5.53 2.89 7.12
C MET A 102 5.34 3.18 8.62
N CYS A 103 4.14 3.60 9.01
CA CYS A 103 3.81 4.08 10.35
C CYS A 103 2.60 3.37 10.98
N LEU A 104 1.73 2.76 10.17
CA LEU A 104 0.53 2.05 10.59
C LEU A 104 0.52 0.67 9.95
N ASP A 105 -0.12 -0.29 10.62
CA ASP A 105 -0.48 -1.59 10.06
C ASP A 105 -1.97 -1.83 10.30
N MET A 106 -2.75 -1.77 9.23
CA MET A 106 -4.18 -1.96 9.24
C MET A 106 -4.58 -3.28 8.53
N LEU A 107 -3.90 -4.39 8.86
CA LEU A 107 -4.16 -5.76 8.35
C LEU A 107 -5.64 -6.14 8.08
N PRO A 108 -6.65 -5.81 8.92
CA PRO A 108 -8.00 -6.30 8.71
C PRO A 108 -8.59 -5.98 7.33
N TYR A 109 -8.26 -4.84 6.72
CA TYR A 109 -8.79 -4.52 5.38
C TYR A 109 -8.07 -5.29 4.27
N SER A 110 -6.76 -5.52 4.40
CA SER A 110 -6.01 -6.24 3.36
C SER A 110 -6.23 -7.75 3.44
N LEU A 111 -6.52 -8.29 4.62
CA LEU A 111 -6.65 -9.74 4.81
C LEU A 111 -7.73 -10.38 3.94
N ALA A 112 -8.91 -9.76 3.82
CA ALA A 112 -9.99 -10.30 2.98
C ALA A 112 -9.56 -10.37 1.51
N TYR A 113 -8.90 -9.31 1.03
CA TYR A 113 -8.34 -9.24 -0.33
C TYR A 113 -7.29 -10.33 -0.56
N LEU A 114 -6.34 -10.50 0.35
CA LEU A 114 -5.29 -11.53 0.24
C LEU A 114 -5.87 -12.96 0.23
N ARG A 115 -6.88 -13.23 1.08
CA ARG A 115 -7.58 -14.51 1.09
C ARG A 115 -8.32 -14.77 -0.21
N HIS A 116 -8.92 -13.73 -0.79
CA HIS A 116 -9.56 -13.82 -2.10
C HIS A 116 -8.54 -14.12 -3.20
N LEU A 117 -7.40 -13.42 -3.23
CA LEU A 117 -6.31 -13.71 -4.17
C LEU A 117 -5.83 -15.16 -4.05
N LYS A 118 -5.57 -15.65 -2.83
CA LYS A 118 -5.19 -17.06 -2.59
C LYS A 118 -6.24 -18.03 -3.15
N LYS A 119 -7.53 -17.76 -2.90
CA LYS A 119 -8.63 -18.60 -3.36
C LYS A 119 -8.70 -18.64 -4.89
N GLU A 120 -8.59 -17.49 -5.54
CA GLU A 120 -8.72 -17.40 -6.99
C GLU A 120 -7.47 -17.91 -7.73
N VAL A 121 -6.27 -17.64 -7.22
CA VAL A 121 -5.01 -18.07 -7.86
C VAL A 121 -4.73 -19.55 -7.61
N GLY A 122 -5.12 -20.09 -6.45
CA GLY A 122 -4.96 -21.52 -6.13
C GLY A 122 -3.58 -21.85 -5.56
N ASN A 123 -2.65 -22.34 -6.40
CA ASN A 123 -1.31 -22.79 -5.99
C ASN A 123 -0.39 -21.61 -5.64
N LEU A 124 -0.61 -20.99 -4.48
CA LEU A 124 0.06 -19.77 -4.05
C LEU A 124 0.33 -19.82 -2.55
N SER A 125 1.57 -19.61 -2.13
CA SER A 125 1.90 -19.31 -0.74
C SER A 125 1.74 -17.81 -0.47
N LEU A 126 1.33 -17.44 0.74
CA LEU A 126 1.15 -16.05 1.14
C LEU A 126 1.94 -15.77 2.42
N ALA A 127 2.95 -14.89 2.31
CA ALA A 127 3.77 -14.45 3.41
C ALA A 127 3.56 -12.95 3.64
N TYR A 128 3.19 -12.58 4.86
CA TYR A 128 3.04 -11.20 5.31
C TYR A 128 4.34 -10.71 5.92
N VAL A 129 4.81 -9.52 5.54
CA VAL A 129 6.02 -8.90 6.10
C VAL A 129 5.64 -7.96 7.25
N ASP A 130 5.94 -8.38 8.48
CA ASP A 130 5.72 -7.64 9.74
C ASP A 130 6.94 -6.73 10.03
N TYR A 131 7.17 -5.76 9.12
CA TYR A 131 8.28 -4.80 9.20
C TYR A 131 8.03 -3.73 10.27
N SER A 132 9.10 -3.10 10.75
CA SER A 132 9.05 -2.15 11.86
C SER A 132 8.38 -0.83 11.46
N LEU A 133 7.42 -0.38 12.27
CA LEU A 133 6.67 0.87 12.04
C LEU A 133 7.24 2.05 12.81
N CYS A 134 7.08 3.25 12.24
CA CYS A 134 7.55 4.51 12.84
C CYS A 134 9.06 4.56 13.12
N GLU A 135 9.82 3.67 12.48
CA GLU A 135 11.27 3.70 12.48
C GLU A 135 11.77 4.61 11.36
N ARG A 136 12.97 5.16 11.52
CA ARG A 136 13.55 6.06 10.52
C ARG A 136 14.01 5.28 9.29
N TYR A 137 13.84 5.88 8.11
CA TYR A 137 14.49 5.45 6.88
C TYR A 137 16.02 5.29 7.12
N PRO A 138 16.67 4.22 6.61
CA PRO A 138 16.17 3.22 5.66
C PRO A 138 15.63 1.92 6.27
N LYS A 139 15.38 1.83 7.58
CA LYS A 139 15.14 0.55 8.26
C LYS A 139 14.07 -0.35 7.63
N ALA A 140 12.90 0.19 7.27
CA ALA A 140 11.85 -0.60 6.62
C ALA A 140 12.26 -1.13 5.24
N VAL A 141 13.07 -0.38 4.47
CA VAL A 141 13.61 -0.82 3.18
C VAL A 141 14.56 -2.00 3.40
N ASP A 142 15.47 -1.89 4.36
CA ASP A 142 16.43 -2.94 4.67
C ASP A 142 15.74 -4.20 5.20
N GLU A 143 14.75 -4.05 6.07
CA GLU A 143 13.98 -5.16 6.64
C GLU A 143 13.22 -5.95 5.55
N VAL A 144 12.51 -5.27 4.65
CA VAL A 144 11.80 -5.91 3.54
C VAL A 144 12.77 -6.56 2.55
N TRP A 145 13.89 -5.89 2.26
CA TRP A 145 14.95 -6.45 1.41
C TRP A 145 15.54 -7.74 1.97
N ASN A 146 15.85 -7.76 3.26
CA ASN A 146 16.46 -8.92 3.92
C ASN A 146 15.51 -10.13 3.88
N GLU A 147 14.20 -9.95 4.09
CA GLU A 147 13.25 -11.07 3.99
C GLU A 147 13.06 -11.53 2.54
N TYR A 148 13.11 -10.63 1.55
CA TYR A 148 13.13 -11.01 0.14
C TYR A 148 14.34 -11.89 -0.19
N GLN A 149 15.55 -11.45 0.17
CA GLN A 149 16.79 -12.21 -0.05
C GLN A 149 16.76 -13.56 0.65
N LYS A 150 16.20 -13.62 1.85
CA LYS A 150 16.05 -14.86 2.61
C LYS A 150 15.12 -15.85 1.90
N LEU A 151 13.98 -15.41 1.38
CA LEU A 151 13.09 -16.28 0.60
C LEU A 151 13.78 -16.79 -0.68
N VAL A 152 14.45 -15.90 -1.42
CA VAL A 152 15.19 -16.27 -2.64
C VAL A 152 16.31 -17.28 -2.34
N SER A 153 17.11 -17.06 -1.29
CA SER A 153 18.19 -17.97 -0.90
C SER A 153 17.69 -19.34 -0.42
N GLN A 154 16.45 -19.43 0.05
CA GLN A 154 15.77 -20.69 0.37
C GLN A 154 15.21 -21.40 -0.88
N GLY A 155 15.40 -20.84 -2.07
CA GLY A 155 14.94 -21.39 -3.34
C GLY A 155 13.46 -21.12 -3.63
N HIS A 156 12.81 -20.18 -2.92
CA HIS A 156 11.44 -19.79 -3.24
C HIS A 156 11.40 -18.94 -4.51
N GLN A 157 10.44 -19.22 -5.39
CA GLN A 157 9.99 -18.29 -6.41
C GLN A 157 9.15 -17.21 -5.70
N VAL A 158 9.64 -15.97 -5.67
CA VAL A 158 9.00 -14.87 -4.93
C VAL A 158 8.27 -13.95 -5.91
N TRP A 159 7.02 -13.63 -5.58
CA TRP A 159 6.24 -12.56 -6.19
C TRP A 159 5.98 -11.47 -5.14
N LEU A 160 5.94 -10.21 -5.56
CA LEU A 160 5.70 -9.09 -4.65
C LEU A 160 4.25 -8.60 -4.75
N LEU A 161 3.66 -8.29 -3.62
CA LEU A 161 2.44 -7.49 -3.51
C LEU A 161 2.65 -6.42 -2.47
N GLY A 162 2.36 -5.16 -2.78
CA GLY A 162 2.38 -4.12 -1.76
C GLY A 162 1.41 -2.99 -2.04
N ASP A 163 0.82 -2.43 -0.99
CA ASP A 163 -0.13 -1.33 -1.10
C ASP A 163 0.44 -0.04 -0.50
N SER A 164 0.18 1.12 -1.11
CA SER A 164 0.63 2.42 -0.60
C SER A 164 2.14 2.45 -0.31
N ALA A 165 2.53 2.69 0.93
CA ALA A 165 3.88 2.55 1.44
C ALA A 165 4.51 1.16 1.17
N GLY A 166 3.75 0.08 1.30
CA GLY A 166 4.22 -1.25 0.96
C GLY A 166 4.51 -1.42 -0.53
N GLY A 167 3.75 -0.75 -1.38
CA GLY A 167 4.03 -0.68 -2.83
C GLY A 167 5.36 0.01 -3.12
N ASN A 168 5.67 1.11 -2.40
CA ASN A 168 6.98 1.76 -2.44
C ASN A 168 8.11 0.80 -2.03
N LEU A 169 7.92 0.06 -0.92
CA LEU A 169 8.91 -0.90 -0.42
C LEU A 169 9.12 -2.07 -1.41
N CYS A 170 8.07 -2.56 -2.07
CA CYS A 170 8.18 -3.56 -3.13
C CYS A 170 8.99 -3.04 -4.33
N LEU A 171 8.76 -1.80 -4.75
CA LEU A 171 9.53 -1.19 -5.84
C LEU A 171 11.00 -0.96 -5.44
N ASN A 172 11.26 -0.62 -4.18
CA ASN A 172 12.62 -0.56 -3.64
C ASN A 172 13.35 -1.91 -3.70
N VAL A 173 12.67 -3.03 -3.43
CA VAL A 173 13.23 -4.39 -3.60
C VAL A 173 13.70 -4.59 -5.04
N LEU A 174 12.94 -4.15 -6.05
CA LEU A 174 13.33 -4.27 -7.46
C LEU A 174 14.61 -3.48 -7.77
N GLN A 175 14.72 -2.23 -7.30
CA GLN A 175 15.94 -1.44 -7.47
C GLN A 175 17.14 -2.12 -6.80
N LYS A 176 16.95 -2.65 -5.59
CA LYS A 176 18.00 -3.37 -4.85
C LYS A 176 18.40 -4.68 -5.54
N CYS A 177 17.47 -5.43 -6.13
CA CYS A 177 17.81 -6.60 -6.96
C CYS A 177 18.78 -6.23 -8.08
N VAL A 178 18.54 -5.13 -8.79
CA VAL A 178 19.43 -4.66 -9.86
C VAL A 178 20.79 -4.21 -9.31
N ALA A 179 20.79 -3.40 -8.24
CA ALA A 179 22.01 -2.87 -7.64
C ALA A 179 22.91 -3.98 -7.06
N GLU A 180 22.31 -4.96 -6.39
CA GLU A 180 23.01 -6.07 -5.73
C GLU A 180 23.12 -7.32 -6.61
N LYS A 181 22.69 -7.25 -7.88
CA LYS A 181 22.72 -8.35 -8.85
C LYS A 181 22.08 -9.64 -8.32
N THR A 182 20.96 -9.49 -7.62
CA THR A 182 20.14 -10.59 -7.08
C THR A 182 19.03 -10.95 -8.06
N VAL A 183 18.51 -12.17 -7.97
CA VAL A 183 17.35 -12.62 -8.74
C VAL A 183 16.18 -11.64 -8.54
N LEU A 184 15.61 -11.16 -9.64
CA LEU A 184 14.41 -10.33 -9.65
C LEU A 184 13.16 -11.20 -9.49
N PRO A 185 12.11 -10.73 -8.81
CA PRO A 185 10.85 -11.45 -8.77
C PRO A 185 10.20 -11.39 -10.16
N GLU A 186 9.56 -12.47 -10.58
CA GLU A 186 8.89 -12.52 -11.89
C GLU A 186 7.71 -11.54 -11.96
N LYS A 187 7.05 -11.31 -10.82
CA LYS A 187 5.85 -10.48 -10.72
C LYS A 187 5.94 -9.52 -9.55
N CYS A 188 5.56 -8.28 -9.78
CA CYS A 188 5.32 -7.29 -8.73
C CYS A 188 3.99 -6.57 -8.98
N LEU A 189 3.06 -6.74 -8.04
CA LEU A 189 1.78 -6.07 -7.99
C LEU A 189 1.84 -4.94 -6.96
N THR A 190 1.53 -3.72 -7.36
CA THR A 190 1.39 -2.60 -6.42
C THR A 190 -0.02 -2.04 -6.46
N VAL A 191 -0.55 -1.71 -5.29
CA VAL A 191 -1.85 -1.08 -5.10
C VAL A 191 -1.64 0.35 -4.60
N SER A 192 -2.01 1.36 -5.39
CA SER A 192 -1.90 2.78 -5.04
C SER A 192 -0.53 3.16 -4.44
N PRO A 193 0.62 2.81 -5.07
CA PRO A 193 1.93 2.96 -4.44
C PRO A 193 2.26 4.43 -4.14
N TRP A 194 2.85 4.70 -2.97
CA TRP A 194 3.32 6.04 -2.60
C TRP A 194 4.75 6.25 -3.11
N LEU A 195 4.93 6.95 -4.21
CA LEU A 195 6.17 6.96 -4.98
C LEU A 195 7.13 8.08 -4.60
N ASN A 196 6.63 9.21 -4.09
CA ASN A 196 7.45 10.33 -3.65
C ASN A 196 7.24 10.64 -2.15
N VAL A 197 8.13 10.12 -1.31
CA VAL A 197 8.00 10.26 0.16
C VAL A 197 8.32 11.67 0.65
N THR A 198 9.35 12.32 0.09
CA THR A 198 9.84 13.62 0.59
C THR A 198 9.55 14.77 -0.36
N LYS A 199 9.17 14.51 -1.61
CA LYS A 199 8.68 15.51 -2.55
C LYS A 199 7.17 15.61 -2.45
N THR A 200 6.69 16.77 -2.02
CA THR A 200 5.28 17.12 -2.12
C THR A 200 4.95 17.41 -3.57
N GLU A 201 3.84 16.85 -4.07
CA GLU A 201 3.25 17.28 -5.33
C GLU A 201 3.08 18.81 -5.29
N SER A 202 3.46 19.49 -6.38
CA SER A 202 3.08 20.90 -6.56
C SER A 202 1.56 20.94 -6.52
N TYR A 203 1.03 21.47 -5.41
CA TYR A 203 -0.38 21.50 -5.05
C TYR A 203 -1.27 21.87 -6.24
N VAL A 204 -1.80 20.87 -6.95
CA VAL A 204 -3.00 21.04 -7.74
C VAL A 204 -4.11 20.47 -6.85
N PRO A 205 -4.85 21.32 -6.12
CA PRO A 205 -6.01 20.84 -5.42
C PRO A 205 -6.95 20.28 -6.48
N ARG A 206 -7.05 18.96 -6.57
CA ARG A 206 -8.22 18.32 -7.14
C ARG A 206 -9.35 18.66 -6.17
N SER A 207 -10.00 19.80 -6.38
CA SER A 207 -11.14 20.28 -5.60
C SER A 207 -12.28 19.26 -5.52
N GLU A 208 -12.21 18.22 -6.35
CA GLU A 208 -13.17 17.12 -6.49
C GLU A 208 -12.69 15.76 -5.97
N SER A 209 -11.44 15.62 -5.50
CA SER A 209 -10.97 14.35 -4.93
C SER A 209 -11.77 14.00 -3.67
N ILE A 210 -12.29 12.78 -3.65
CA ILE A 210 -13.07 12.17 -2.55
C ILE A 210 -12.24 11.17 -1.75
N ASP A 211 -10.92 11.25 -1.89
CA ASP A 211 -9.98 10.35 -1.24
C ASP A 211 -9.95 10.54 0.27
N PHE A 212 -9.78 9.45 1.01
CA PHE A 212 -9.61 9.51 2.46
C PHE A 212 -8.17 9.77 2.87
N LEU A 213 -7.20 9.43 2.01
CA LEU A 213 -5.81 9.79 2.22
C LEU A 213 -5.64 11.30 2.00
N THR A 214 -4.97 11.98 2.94
CA THR A 214 -4.82 13.44 2.88
C THR A 214 -3.36 13.85 2.84
N TRP A 215 -3.10 15.03 2.26
CA TRP A 215 -1.75 15.62 2.25
C TRP A 215 -1.19 15.81 3.67
N ASN A 216 -2.04 16.15 4.64
CA ASN A 216 -1.64 16.26 6.04
C ASN A 216 -1.18 14.92 6.60
N GLN A 217 -1.86 13.83 6.24
CA GLN A 217 -1.49 12.49 6.67
C GLN A 217 -0.17 12.04 6.05
N LEU A 218 0.03 12.26 4.73
CA LEU A 218 1.31 11.99 4.06
C LEU A 218 2.46 12.81 4.67
N ALA A 219 2.23 14.09 4.97
CA ALA A 219 3.22 14.94 5.62
C ALA A 219 3.58 14.43 7.03
N MET A 220 2.59 13.96 7.79
CA MET A 220 2.81 13.33 9.10
C MET A 220 3.65 12.06 8.96
N PHE A 221 3.31 11.15 8.04
CA PHE A 221 4.08 9.95 7.77
C PHE A 221 5.52 10.27 7.34
N LYS A 222 5.71 11.20 6.40
CA LYS A 222 7.03 11.70 5.98
C LYS A 222 7.83 12.19 7.18
N ASN A 223 7.23 12.99 8.06
CA ASN A 223 7.94 13.57 9.21
C ASN A 223 8.33 12.52 10.27
N VAL A 224 7.60 11.42 10.37
CA VAL A 224 7.95 10.30 11.25
C VAL A 224 9.03 9.42 10.61
N TYR A 225 8.80 8.99 9.37
CA TYR A 225 9.62 8.01 8.67
C TYR A 225 10.92 8.61 8.11
N ALA A 226 10.85 9.75 7.46
CA ALA A 226 11.96 10.40 6.77
C ALA A 226 12.00 11.92 7.05
N PRO A 227 12.13 12.36 8.33
CA PRO A 227 12.13 13.77 8.70
C PRO A 227 13.17 14.57 7.93
N ASN A 228 14.37 14.00 7.77
CA ASN A 228 15.52 14.57 7.06
C ASN A 228 15.80 13.84 5.74
N GLY A 229 14.80 13.16 5.16
CA GLY A 229 15.00 12.39 3.94
C GLY A 229 15.40 13.29 2.77
N ASP A 230 16.42 12.87 2.03
CA ASP A 230 16.91 13.58 0.85
C ASP A 230 15.88 13.49 -0.28
N TYR A 231 15.58 14.62 -0.92
CA TYR A 231 14.66 14.68 -2.04
C TYR A 231 15.25 14.09 -3.33
N THR A 232 16.56 13.90 -3.39
CA THR A 232 17.28 13.27 -4.51
C THR A 232 17.52 11.77 -4.33
N ASP A 233 17.18 11.21 -3.17
CA ASP A 233 17.32 9.78 -2.91
C ASP A 233 16.32 8.96 -3.79
N PRO A 234 16.82 8.05 -4.65
CA PRO A 234 15.98 7.25 -5.53
C PRO A 234 15.17 6.17 -4.82
N TYR A 235 15.49 5.81 -3.58
CA TYR A 235 14.70 4.86 -2.78
C TYR A 235 13.55 5.54 -2.01
N LEU A 236 13.66 6.85 -1.75
CA LEU A 236 12.58 7.65 -1.14
C LEU A 236 11.62 8.24 -2.18
N ASN A 237 12.11 8.64 -3.35
CA ASN A 237 11.29 9.30 -4.38
C ASN A 237 11.46 8.65 -5.75
N LEU A 238 10.97 7.41 -5.88
CA LEU A 238 11.09 6.52 -7.03
C LEU A 238 10.63 7.18 -8.34
N GLU A 239 9.54 7.94 -8.30
CA GLU A 239 9.00 8.58 -9.50
C GLU A 239 9.82 9.79 -9.91
N THR A 240 10.17 10.67 -8.97
CA THR A 240 10.91 11.88 -9.35
C THR A 240 12.39 11.58 -9.67
N ASN A 241 13.01 10.67 -8.93
CA ASN A 241 14.41 10.28 -9.10
C ASN A 241 14.48 8.97 -9.91
N PHE A 242 13.75 8.94 -11.03
CA PHE A 242 13.61 7.77 -11.87
C PHE A 242 14.90 7.49 -12.65
N GLU A 243 15.45 6.28 -12.53
CA GLU A 243 16.67 5.84 -13.20
C GLU A 243 16.36 4.84 -14.34
N PRO A 244 16.36 5.25 -15.62
CA PRO A 244 15.93 4.40 -16.73
C PRO A 244 16.70 3.08 -16.86
N ASP A 245 18.00 3.07 -16.57
CA ASP A 245 18.85 1.87 -16.68
C ASP A 245 18.48 0.81 -15.64
N ILE A 246 18.08 1.22 -14.43
CA ILE A 246 17.58 0.32 -13.40
C ILE A 246 16.26 -0.28 -13.85
N TRP A 247 15.31 0.57 -14.26
CA TRP A 247 13.98 0.13 -14.65
C TRP A 247 13.96 -0.71 -15.93
N THR A 248 14.92 -0.51 -16.84
CA THR A 248 15.13 -1.39 -18.00
C THR A 248 15.44 -2.81 -17.55
N LYS A 249 16.43 -2.99 -16.66
CA LYS A 249 16.78 -4.30 -16.12
C LYS A 249 15.67 -4.94 -15.31
N VAL A 250 14.88 -4.13 -14.59
CA VAL A 250 13.68 -4.62 -13.90
C VAL A 250 12.69 -5.20 -14.91
N LEU A 251 12.33 -4.47 -15.96
CA LEU A 251 11.32 -4.89 -16.93
C LEU A 251 11.76 -6.07 -17.81
N GLU A 252 13.08 -6.31 -17.96
CA GLU A 252 13.62 -7.51 -18.61
C GLU A 252 13.23 -8.82 -17.89
N SER A 253 13.04 -8.78 -16.56
CA SER A 253 12.81 -9.98 -15.73
C SER A 253 11.51 -9.96 -14.92
N THR A 254 10.93 -8.79 -14.68
CA THR A 254 9.76 -8.59 -13.83
C THR A 254 8.61 -7.99 -14.63
N LYS A 255 7.45 -8.67 -14.62
CA LYS A 255 6.19 -8.06 -15.04
C LYS A 255 5.61 -7.22 -13.89
N LEU A 256 5.21 -6.00 -14.20
CA LEU A 256 4.63 -5.06 -13.25
C LEU A 256 3.15 -4.86 -13.50
N LEU A 257 2.36 -4.96 -12.44
CA LEU A 257 0.98 -4.49 -12.42
C LEU A 257 0.85 -3.40 -11.35
N ILE A 258 0.39 -2.23 -11.76
CA ILE A 258 0.02 -1.15 -10.85
C ILE A 258 -1.49 -0.98 -10.94
N VAL A 259 -2.17 -1.06 -9.79
CA VAL A 259 -3.60 -0.77 -9.69
C VAL A 259 -3.83 0.41 -8.77
N CYS A 260 -4.74 1.32 -9.10
CA CYS A 260 -5.02 2.50 -8.28
C CYS A 260 -6.44 3.04 -8.49
N GLY A 261 -6.87 3.99 -7.66
CA GLY A 261 -8.08 4.78 -7.88
C GLY A 261 -7.78 6.07 -8.65
N GLU A 262 -8.71 6.53 -9.50
CA GLU A 262 -8.53 7.77 -10.25
C GLU A 262 -8.68 9.05 -9.41
N ASP A 263 -9.43 8.96 -8.30
CA ASP A 263 -9.69 10.08 -7.40
C ASP A 263 -8.69 10.16 -6.24
N GLU A 264 -7.77 9.20 -6.13
CA GLU A 264 -6.77 9.22 -5.06
C GLU A 264 -5.71 10.32 -5.27
N ILE A 265 -5.20 10.87 -4.17
CA ILE A 265 -4.24 11.99 -4.24
C ILE A 265 -2.88 11.58 -4.83
N LEU A 266 -2.57 10.28 -4.82
CA LEU A 266 -1.34 9.70 -5.38
C LEU A 266 -1.45 9.36 -6.87
N TYR A 267 -2.65 9.42 -7.47
CA TYR A 267 -2.84 9.09 -8.89
C TYR A 267 -1.88 9.82 -9.84
N PRO A 268 -1.60 11.13 -9.67
CA PRO A 268 -0.68 11.84 -10.55
C PRO A 268 0.73 11.24 -10.60
N GLU A 269 1.36 10.95 -9.45
CA GLU A 269 2.68 10.32 -9.42
C GLU A 269 2.64 8.89 -9.98
N ILE A 270 1.59 8.12 -9.65
CA ILE A 270 1.42 6.76 -10.17
C ILE A 270 1.33 6.77 -11.70
N SER A 271 0.53 7.67 -12.26
CA SER A 271 0.37 7.82 -13.70
C SER A 271 1.69 8.22 -14.37
N ARG A 272 2.43 9.19 -13.81
CA ARG A 272 3.72 9.61 -14.37
C ARG A 272 4.75 8.48 -14.34
N PHE A 273 4.83 7.75 -13.22
CA PHE A 273 5.73 6.61 -13.08
C PHE A 273 5.39 5.49 -14.07
N ALA A 274 4.12 5.12 -14.19
CA ALA A 274 3.66 4.12 -15.16
C ALA A 274 3.95 4.57 -16.61
N GLN A 275 3.80 5.86 -16.94
CA GLN A 275 4.16 6.40 -18.25
C GLN A 275 5.67 6.32 -18.51
N LYS A 276 6.51 6.59 -17.51
CA LYS A 276 7.98 6.44 -17.62
C LYS A 276 8.35 4.98 -17.89
N LEU A 277 7.76 4.02 -17.17
CA LEU A 277 7.97 2.59 -17.39
C LEU A 277 7.49 2.12 -18.78
N ARG A 278 6.31 2.57 -19.22
CA ARG A 278 5.77 2.21 -20.55
C ARG A 278 6.64 2.71 -21.71
N LYS A 279 7.37 3.81 -21.53
CA LYS A 279 8.34 4.30 -22.53
C LYS A 279 9.58 3.40 -22.65
N ILE A 280 9.88 2.60 -21.63
CA ILE A 280 10.96 1.61 -21.65
C ILE A 280 10.45 0.32 -22.30
N ASP A 281 9.43 -0.31 -21.72
CA ASP A 281 8.78 -1.50 -22.26
C ASP A 281 7.29 -1.53 -21.89
N ALA A 282 6.43 -1.22 -22.87
CA ALA A 282 4.99 -1.22 -22.68
C ALA A 282 4.40 -2.62 -22.39
N SER A 283 5.11 -3.70 -22.75
CA SER A 283 4.67 -5.09 -22.49
C SER A 283 5.08 -5.59 -21.09
N GLY A 284 6.00 -4.88 -20.42
CA GLY A 284 6.49 -5.19 -19.09
C GLY A 284 5.65 -4.61 -17.96
N ILE A 285 4.78 -3.63 -18.26
CA ILE A 285 3.99 -2.89 -17.27
C ILE A 285 2.54 -2.72 -17.71
N LYS A 286 1.62 -2.99 -16.77
CA LYS A 286 0.20 -2.63 -16.88
C LYS A 286 -0.20 -1.70 -15.73
N LEU A 287 -0.91 -0.63 -16.07
CA LEU A 287 -1.58 0.26 -15.11
C LEU A 287 -3.08 0.10 -15.33
N VAL A 288 -3.82 -0.25 -14.28
CA VAL A 288 -5.29 -0.30 -14.27
C VAL A 288 -5.79 0.66 -13.20
N SER A 289 -6.69 1.56 -13.58
CA SER A 289 -7.30 2.50 -12.65
C SER A 289 -8.79 2.22 -12.48
N GLN A 290 -9.28 2.42 -11.26
CA GLN A 290 -10.70 2.38 -10.93
C GLN A 290 -11.28 3.80 -11.08
N PRO A 291 -12.22 4.03 -12.02
CA PRO A 291 -12.97 5.28 -12.08
C PRO A 291 -13.63 5.56 -10.73
N ARG A 292 -13.49 6.79 -10.23
CA ARG A 292 -13.99 7.20 -8.91
C ARG A 292 -13.46 6.35 -7.74
N GLY A 293 -12.35 5.66 -7.98
CA GLY A 293 -11.63 4.88 -6.98
C GLY A 293 -10.84 5.80 -6.04
N VAL A 294 -10.86 5.46 -4.75
CA VAL A 294 -10.06 6.12 -3.70
C VAL A 294 -8.82 5.30 -3.39
N HIS A 295 -7.92 5.84 -2.57
CA HIS A 295 -6.67 5.20 -2.19
C HIS A 295 -6.85 3.77 -1.68
N CYS A 296 -6.11 2.80 -2.21
CA CYS A 296 -6.23 1.37 -1.90
C CYS A 296 -7.66 0.80 -2.02
N GLY A 297 -8.55 1.46 -2.78
CA GLY A 297 -9.98 1.14 -2.82
C GLY A 297 -10.28 -0.30 -3.23
N THR A 298 -9.46 -0.88 -4.12
CA THR A 298 -9.61 -2.27 -4.57
C THR A 298 -9.50 -3.28 -3.43
N MET A 299 -8.66 -3.00 -2.43
CA MET A 299 -8.50 -3.89 -1.28
C MET A 299 -9.63 -3.74 -0.26
N MET A 300 -10.22 -2.54 -0.17
CA MET A 300 -11.23 -2.22 0.83
C MET A 300 -12.67 -2.51 0.38
N PHE A 301 -12.96 -2.32 -0.92
CA PHE A 301 -14.34 -2.22 -1.40
C PHE A 301 -14.71 -3.25 -2.47
N ASP A 302 -13.78 -3.69 -3.33
CA ASP A 302 -14.11 -4.51 -4.51
C ASP A 302 -14.71 -5.88 -4.17
N LEU A 303 -14.39 -6.44 -2.99
CA LEU A 303 -14.98 -7.71 -2.56
C LEU A 303 -16.48 -7.60 -2.22
N GLY A 304 -16.94 -6.40 -1.87
CA GLY A 304 -18.35 -6.11 -1.65
C GLY A 304 -19.07 -5.55 -2.89
N ALA A 305 -18.34 -5.28 -3.97
CA ALA A 305 -18.87 -4.70 -5.20
C ALA A 305 -19.26 -5.78 -6.23
N PRO A 306 -20.17 -5.46 -7.18
CA PRO A 306 -20.46 -6.29 -8.34
C PRO A 306 -19.19 -6.67 -9.14
N GLN A 307 -19.22 -7.81 -9.85
CA GLN A 307 -18.03 -8.32 -10.54
C GLN A 307 -17.53 -7.42 -11.68
N ASP A 308 -18.44 -6.72 -12.34
CA ASP A 308 -18.19 -5.77 -13.43
C ASP A 308 -17.68 -4.41 -12.93
N GLU A 309 -17.82 -4.12 -11.64
CA GLU A 309 -17.41 -2.85 -11.02
C GLU A 309 -16.05 -2.94 -10.29
N ARG A 310 -15.29 -4.02 -10.50
CA ARG A 310 -14.01 -4.29 -9.82
C ARG A 310 -12.84 -4.62 -10.77
N PRO A 311 -12.57 -3.80 -11.82
CA PRO A 311 -11.49 -4.02 -12.78
C PRO A 311 -10.12 -4.23 -12.13
N CYS A 312 -9.79 -3.49 -11.07
CA CYS A 312 -8.50 -3.61 -10.37
C CYS A 312 -8.32 -4.98 -9.74
N LEU A 313 -9.31 -5.48 -9.01
CA LEU A 313 -9.25 -6.82 -8.40
C LEU A 313 -9.23 -7.92 -9.48
N GLN A 314 -10.04 -7.78 -10.53
CA GLN A 314 -10.08 -8.78 -11.61
C GLN A 314 -8.72 -8.87 -12.33
N GLU A 315 -8.08 -7.73 -12.59
CA GLU A 315 -6.76 -7.71 -13.19
C GLU A 315 -5.70 -8.29 -12.26
N ALA A 316 -5.73 -7.98 -10.97
CA ALA A 316 -4.81 -8.55 -9.98
C ALA A 316 -4.87 -10.09 -9.96
N VAL A 317 -6.08 -10.66 -10.00
CA VAL A 317 -6.27 -12.12 -10.08
C VAL A 317 -5.71 -12.67 -11.39
N ASN A 318 -6.02 -12.04 -12.53
CA ASN A 318 -5.55 -12.49 -13.84
C ASN A 318 -4.02 -12.46 -13.93
N PHE A 319 -3.40 -11.37 -13.48
CA PHE A 319 -1.96 -11.17 -13.46
C PHE A 319 -1.24 -12.23 -12.63
N LEU A 320 -1.78 -12.60 -11.48
CA LEU A 320 -1.19 -13.64 -10.63
C LEU A 320 -1.39 -15.06 -11.17
N ARG A 321 -2.42 -15.30 -12.00
CA ARG A 321 -2.70 -16.62 -12.63
C ARG A 321 -1.85 -16.94 -13.86
N GLN A 322 -1.47 -15.92 -14.65
CA GLN A 322 -0.71 -16.08 -15.89
C GLN A 322 0.69 -16.63 -15.67
#